data_AF-A0A0K2V0G1-F1
#
_entry.id   AF-A0A0K2V0G1-F1
#
_cell.length_a   1.000
_cell.length_b   1.000
_cell.length_c   1.000
_cell.angle_alpha   90.00
_cell.angle_beta   90.00
_cell.angle_gamma   90.00
#
_symmetry.space_group_name_H-M   'P 1'
#
loop_
_entity.id
_entity.type
_entity.pdbx_description
1 polymer ?
#
loop_
_entity_poly.entity_id
_entity_poly.type
_entity_poly.pdbx_seq_one_letter_code
_entity_poly.pdbx_strand_id
1 'polypeptide(L)' 'MAQRRRDMHNHVEAKHLVTRGYICSICEKKYNTKRSLYFHKYRKHKVESVGFEGPKVIN' A
#
# COMPACT_ATOMS: atom_id res chain seq x y z
N MET A 1 12.19 -7.11 -21.61
CA MET A 1 11.93 -7.43 -20.19
C MET A 1 10.42 -7.26 -19.93
N ALA A 2 9.63 -8.34 -19.95
CA ALA A 2 8.18 -8.24 -19.75
C ALA A 2 7.86 -8.10 -18.25
N GLN A 3 7.74 -6.86 -17.77
CA GLN A 3 7.36 -6.57 -16.38
C GLN A 3 5.87 -6.95 -16.18
N ARG A 4 5.57 -7.77 -15.17
CA ARG A 4 4.19 -8.26 -14.94
C ARG A 4 3.28 -7.10 -14.50
N ARG A 5 1.98 -7.17 -14.85
CA ARG A 5 0.97 -6.12 -14.59
C ARG A 5 0.93 -5.60 -13.14
N ARG A 6 1.15 -6.49 -12.15
CA ARG A 6 1.19 -6.11 -10.72
C ARG A 6 2.40 -5.26 -10.35
N ASP A 7 3.54 -5.49 -11.00
CA ASP A 7 4.76 -4.72 -10.75
C ASP A 7 4.62 -3.30 -11.31
N MET A 8 3.93 -3.16 -12.45
CA MET A 8 3.56 -1.85 -13.00
C MET A 8 2.63 -1.07 -12.06
N HIS A 9 1.62 -1.71 -11.46
CA HIS A 9 0.75 -1.04 -10.49
C HIS A 9 1.54 -0.51 -9.28
N ASN A 10 2.37 -1.36 -8.67
CA ASN A 10 3.20 -0.94 -7.54
C ASN A 10 4.20 0.16 -7.93
N HIS A 11 4.76 0.10 -9.14
CA HIS A 11 5.65 1.12 -9.68
C HIS A 11 4.92 2.47 -9.81
N VAL A 12 3.74 2.48 -10.43
CA VAL A 12 2.92 3.69 -10.59
C VAL A 12 2.52 4.25 -9.23
N GLU A 13 2.09 3.41 -8.27
CA GLU A 13 1.77 3.87 -6.91
C GLU A 13 2.98 4.51 -6.21
N ALA A 14 4.18 3.92 -6.36
CA ALA A 14 5.36 4.38 -5.66
C ALA A 14 6.04 5.62 -6.31
N LYS A 15 5.81 5.84 -7.62
CA LYS A 15 6.57 6.82 -8.42
C LYS A 15 5.72 7.91 -9.06
N HIS A 16 4.47 7.60 -9.44
CA HIS A 16 3.62 8.50 -10.20
C HIS A 16 2.42 9.01 -9.39
N LEU A 17 1.97 8.27 -8.37
CA LEU A 17 0.96 8.78 -7.44
C LEU A 17 1.63 9.61 -6.35
N VAL A 18 1.36 10.92 -6.33
CA VAL A 18 1.76 11.81 -5.24
C VAL A 18 0.79 11.64 -4.07
N THR A 19 0.90 10.51 -3.37
CA THR A 19 0.13 10.25 -2.14
C THR A 19 0.97 10.64 -0.92
N ARG A 20 0.32 10.86 0.24
CA ARG A 20 1.04 10.99 1.53
C ARG A 20 1.75 9.70 1.96
N GLY A 21 1.65 8.63 1.17
CA GLY A 21 2.05 7.28 1.52
C GLY A 21 0.98 6.57 2.35
N TYR A 22 1.24 5.30 2.62
CA TYR A 22 0.37 4.43 3.40
C TYR A 22 0.89 4.31 4.81
N ILE A 23 0.19 4.91 5.77
CA ILE A 23 0.60 4.93 7.18
C ILE A 23 -0.07 3.78 7.93
N CYS A 24 0.69 3.06 8.74
CA CYS A 24 0.12 2.09 9.65
C CYS A 24 -0.61 2.78 10.80
N SER A 25 -1.88 2.50 10.99
CA SER A 25 -2.65 3.06 12.11
C SER A 25 -2.25 2.54 13.49
N ILE A 26 -1.42 1.49 13.55
CA ILE A 26 -1.02 0.83 14.81
C ILE A 26 0.36 1.31 15.29
N CYS A 27 1.28 1.59 14.36
CA CYS A 27 2.65 2.02 14.70
C CYS A 27 3.16 3.20 13.87
N GLU A 28 2.28 3.84 13.09
CA GLU A 28 2.51 5.07 12.33
C GLU A 28 3.65 5.01 11.30
N LYS A 29 4.14 3.80 11.00
CA LYS A 29 5.13 3.59 9.95
C LYS A 29 4.55 3.90 8.58
N LYS A 30 5.30 4.70 7.81
CA LYS A 30 4.98 5.08 6.44
C LYS A 30 5.53 4.07 5.43
N TYR A 31 4.70 3.73 4.45
CA TYR A 31 5.02 2.82 3.34
C TYR A 31 4.66 3.46 2.00
N ASN A 32 5.41 3.10 0.96
CA ASN A 32 5.24 3.68 -0.38
C ASN A 32 4.16 2.98 -1.21
N THR A 33 3.74 1.77 -0.82
CA THR A 33 2.70 1.00 -1.52
C THR A 33 1.78 0.30 -0.52
N LYS A 34 0.54 0.04 -0.94
CA LYS A 34 -0.45 -0.63 -0.09
C LYS A 34 -0.04 -2.05 0.28
N ARG A 35 0.54 -2.77 -0.68
CA ARG A 35 1.03 -4.13 -0.49
C ARG A 35 2.06 -4.20 0.64
N SER A 36 2.98 -3.24 0.70
CA SER A 36 3.97 -3.17 1.77
C SER A 36 3.33 -2.90 3.13
N LEU A 37 2.34 -2.00 3.21
CA LEU A 37 1.58 -1.77 4.43
C LEU A 37 0.80 -3.03 4.87
N TYR A 38 0.19 -3.74 3.92
CA TYR A 38 -0.53 -4.99 4.20
C TYR A 38 0.37 -6.05 4.82
N PHE A 39 1.52 -6.34 4.19
CA PHE A 39 2.46 -7.32 4.74
C PHE A 39 3.03 -6.87 6.09
N HIS A 40 3.24 -5.56 6.27
CA HIS A 40 3.63 -5.03 7.57
C HIS A 40 2.55 -5.31 8.63
N LYS A 41 1.29 -4.97 8.38
CA LYS A 41 0.19 -5.22 9.33
C LYS A 41 0.02 -6.71 9.61
N TYR A 42 0.08 -7.54 8.58
CA TYR A 42 -0.02 -8.99 8.73
C TYR A 42 1.13 -9.58 9.56
N ARG A 43 2.38 -9.20 9.30
CA ARG A 43 3.55 -9.78 9.98
C ARG A 43 3.85 -9.16 11.34
N LYS A 44 3.61 -7.86 11.52
CA LYS A 44 3.97 -7.12 12.73
C LYS A 44 2.80 -6.92 13.69
N HIS A 45 1.58 -6.92 13.17
CA HIS A 45 0.38 -6.69 13.96
C HIS A 45 -0.64 -7.84 13.86
N LYS A 46 -0.36 -8.90 13.07
CA LYS A 46 -1.24 -10.05 12.85
C LYS A 46 -2.68 -9.66 12.52
N VAL A 47 -2.88 -8.52 11.86
CA VAL A 47 -4.21 -8.07 11.45
C VAL A 47 -4.64 -8.92 10.26
N GLU A 48 -5.59 -9.81 10.51
CA GLU A 48 -6.21 -10.64 9.49
C GLU A 48 -7.20 -9.77 8.70
N SER A 49 -6.87 -9.53 7.44
CA SER A 49 -7.80 -9.19 6.35
C SER A 49 -8.99 -8.28 6.70
N VAL A 50 -8.80 -6.95 6.57
CA VAL A 50 -9.91 -6.09 6.14
C VAL A 50 -9.78 -5.93 4.63
N GLY A 51 -10.82 -6.32 3.90
CA GLY A 51 -10.94 -6.12 2.46
C GLY A 51 -10.60 -4.69 2.08
N PHE A 52 -9.97 -4.56 0.92
CA PHE A 52 -9.40 -3.32 0.41
C PHE A 52 -10.50 -2.26 0.17
N GLU A 53 -10.68 -1.32 1.09
CA GLU A 53 -11.31 -0.05 0.72
C GLU A 53 -10.30 0.74 -0.11
N GLY A 54 -10.66 1.01 -1.37
CA GLY A 54 -9.84 1.74 -2.32
C GLY A 54 -9.39 3.10 -1.78
N PRO A 55 -8.40 3.75 -2.43
CA PRO A 55 -8.05 5.11 -2.06
C PRO A 55 -9.29 5.99 -2.29
N LYS A 56 -9.85 6.58 -1.23
CA LYS A 56 -10.86 7.63 -1.37
C LYS A 56 -10.18 8.79 -2.10
N VAL A 57 -10.53 8.96 -3.37
CA VAL A 57 -10.21 10.15 -4.15
C VAL A 57 -10.91 11.30 -3.43
N ILE A 58 -10.14 12.17 -2.80
CA ILE A 58 -10.65 13.46 -2.35
C ILE A 58 -10.95 14.25 -3.63
N ASN A 59 -12.23 14.55 -3.86
CA ASN A 59 -12.68 15.44 -4.93
C ASN A 59 -12.40 16.89 -4.55
#